data_AF-A0AAF0V1S9-F1
#
_entry.id   AF-A0AAF0V1S9-F1
#
_cell.length_a   1.000
_cell.length_b   1.000
_cell.length_c   1.000
_cell.angle_alpha   90.00
_cell.angle_beta   90.00
_cell.angle_gamma   90.00
#
_symmetry.space_group_name_H-M   'P 1'
#
loop_
_entity.id
_entity.type
_entity.pdbx_description
1 polymer ?
#
loop_
_entity_poly.entity_id
_entity_poly.type
_entity_poly.pdbx_seq_one_letter_code
_entity_poly.pdbx_strand_id
1 'polypeptide(L)'
;MNPPNFTGSSTFEDPENFVDELKKMFDALHLADTERVELATYQLKNVARTWFDQWKGGRAEDAPLASWACFEEACLRCFFPRELK
;
A
#
# COMPACT_ATOMS: atom_id res chain seq x y z
N MET A 1 -8.39 -11.77 -13.23
CA MET A 1 -7.57 -10.61 -12.82
C MET A 1 -6.41 -11.14 -12.03
N ASN A 2 -5.18 -10.84 -12.42
CA ASN A 2 -4.01 -11.14 -11.61
C ASN A 2 -3.73 -9.87 -10.80
N PRO A 3 -3.87 -9.87 -9.48
CA PRO A 3 -3.72 -8.65 -8.72
C PRO A 3 -2.27 -8.13 -8.86
N PRO A 4 -2.09 -6.81 -8.97
CA PRO A 4 -0.77 -6.22 -9.11
C PRO A 4 0.04 -6.53 -7.84
N ASN A 5 1.30 -6.91 -8.00
CA ASN A 5 2.22 -7.08 -6.88
C ASN A 5 3.22 -5.92 -6.84
N PHE A 6 3.69 -5.59 -5.65
CA PHE A 6 4.62 -4.48 -5.46
C PHE A 6 5.74 -4.89 -4.51
N THR A 7 6.97 -4.90 -5.00
CA THR A 7 8.16 -5.26 -4.22
C THR A 7 8.80 -4.06 -3.54
N GLY A 8 8.60 -2.85 -4.07
CA GLY A 8 9.18 -1.61 -3.58
C GLY A 8 10.69 -1.55 -3.74
N SER A 9 11.25 -2.31 -4.67
CA SER A 9 12.70 -2.50 -4.82
C SER A 9 13.23 -2.18 -6.21
N SER A 10 12.35 -2.06 -7.21
CA SER A 10 12.71 -1.78 -8.59
C SER A 10 12.34 -0.34 -8.98
N THR A 11 13.23 0.34 -9.70
CA THR A 11 12.96 1.67 -10.28
C THR A 11 11.97 1.62 -11.44
N PHE A 12 11.63 0.44 -11.93
CA PHE A 12 10.57 0.24 -12.94
C PHE A 12 9.19 0.05 -12.32
N GLU A 13 9.11 -0.11 -10.99
CA GLU A 13 7.82 -0.14 -10.30
C GLU A 13 7.32 1.29 -10.09
N ASP A 14 6.04 1.48 -10.38
CA ASP A 14 5.36 2.75 -10.17
C ASP A 14 4.39 2.60 -8.98
N PRO A 15 4.69 3.24 -7.83
CA PRO A 15 3.83 3.15 -6.65
C PRO A 15 2.48 3.85 -6.84
N GLU A 16 2.38 4.89 -7.69
CA GLU A 16 1.10 5.54 -8.00
C GLU A 16 0.22 4.60 -8.82
N ASN A 17 0.76 4.02 -9.89
CA ASN A 17 0.03 3.06 -10.70
C ASN A 17 -0.42 1.83 -9.89
N PHE A 18 0.43 1.33 -8.98
CA PHE A 18 0.05 0.24 -8.07
C PHE A 18 -1.16 0.59 -7.20
N VAL A 19 -1.13 1.77 -6.55
CA VAL A 19 -2.22 2.24 -5.68
C VAL A 19 -3.50 2.46 -6.50
N ASP A 20 -3.40 3.06 -7.67
CA ASP A 20 -4.56 3.36 -8.51
C ASP A 20 -5.25 2.12 -9.07
N GLU A 21 -4.49 1.10 -9.48
CA GLU A 21 -5.08 -0.18 -9.91
C GLU A 21 -5.81 -0.89 -8.76
N LEU A 22 -5.28 -0.82 -7.53
CA LEU A 22 -5.98 -1.34 -6.36
C LEU A 22 -7.25 -0.55 -6.05
N LYS A 23 -7.21 0.79 -6.09
CA LYS A 23 -8.41 1.63 -5.90
C LYS A 23 -9.52 1.27 -6.86
N LYS A 24 -9.22 1.17 -8.17
CA LYS A 24 -10.21 0.78 -9.20
C LYS A 24 -10.87 -0.56 -8.87
N MET A 25 -10.07 -1.54 -8.44
CA MET A 25 -10.57 -2.86 -8.05
C MET A 25 -11.45 -2.79 -6.80
N PHE A 26 -11.00 -2.06 -5.77
CA PHE A 26 -11.70 -1.94 -4.50
C PHE A 26 -13.01 -1.15 -4.61
N ASP A 27 -13.02 -0.11 -5.44
CA ASP A 27 -14.22 0.69 -5.72
C ASP A 27 -15.25 -0.15 -6.49
N ALA A 28 -14.82 -0.94 -7.49
CA ALA A 28 -15.72 -1.86 -8.20
C ALA A 28 -16.36 -2.91 -7.28
N LEU A 29 -15.64 -3.30 -6.22
CA LEU A 29 -16.09 -4.30 -5.23
C LEU A 29 -16.75 -3.68 -3.99
N HIS A 30 -16.83 -2.36 -3.87
CA HIS A 30 -17.38 -1.64 -2.71
C HIS A 30 -16.75 -2.05 -1.36
N LEU A 31 -15.44 -2.28 -1.35
CA LEU A 31 -14.73 -2.72 -0.14
C LEU A 31 -14.58 -1.60 0.89
N ALA A 32 -14.69 -1.96 2.16
CA ALA A 32 -14.44 -1.07 3.29
C ALA A 32 -12.93 -0.82 3.46
N ASP A 33 -12.56 0.31 4.06
CA ASP A 33 -11.17 0.75 4.24
C ASP A 33 -10.26 -0.33 4.85
N THR A 34 -10.73 -1.03 5.89
CA THR A 34 -9.96 -2.10 6.54
C THR A 34 -9.64 -3.23 5.56
N GLU A 35 -10.61 -3.66 4.76
CA GLU A 35 -10.44 -4.72 3.75
C GLU A 35 -9.48 -4.28 2.64
N ARG A 36 -9.56 -3.01 2.21
CA ARG A 36 -8.64 -2.44 1.22
C ARG A 36 -7.18 -2.52 1.68
N VAL A 37 -6.94 -2.16 2.94
CA VAL A 37 -5.59 -2.15 3.55
C VAL A 37 -5.06 -3.56 3.71
N GLU A 38 -5.89 -4.51 4.16
CA GLU A 38 -5.52 -5.92 4.26
C GLU A 38 -5.14 -6.52 2.90
N LEU A 39 -5.97 -6.28 1.88
CA LEU A 39 -5.72 -6.77 0.52
C LEU A 39 -4.50 -6.13 -0.12
N ALA A 40 -4.29 -4.82 0.05
CA ALA A 40 -3.08 -4.16 -0.43
C ALA A 40 -1.83 -4.72 0.23
N THR A 41 -1.88 -4.95 1.55
CA THR A 41 -0.77 -5.57 2.31
C THR A 41 -0.45 -6.97 1.80
N TYR A 42 -1.46 -7.74 1.41
CA TYR A 42 -1.28 -9.06 0.81
C TYR A 42 -0.53 -8.99 -0.54
N GLN A 43 -0.68 -7.90 -1.30
CA GLN A 43 0.05 -7.69 -2.55
C GLN A 43 1.49 -7.18 -2.37
N LEU A 44 1.85 -6.69 -1.18
CA LEU A 44 3.20 -6.22 -0.89
C LEU A 44 4.17 -7.40 -0.73
N LYS A 45 5.36 -7.25 -1.30
CA LYS A 45 6.45 -8.23 -1.23
C LYS A 45 7.76 -7.54 -0.83
N ASN A 46 8.74 -8.33 -0.40
CA ASN A 46 10.13 -7.90 -0.16
C ASN A 46 10.24 -6.60 0.67
N VAL A 47 10.80 -5.54 0.08
CA VAL A 47 11.05 -4.24 0.73
C VAL A 47 9.73 -3.59 1.14
N ALA A 48 8.72 -3.62 0.28
CA ALA A 48 7.40 -3.08 0.58
C ALA A 48 6.72 -3.81 1.74
N ARG A 49 6.85 -5.14 1.83
CA ARG A 49 6.31 -5.89 2.96
C ARG A 49 7.03 -5.54 4.27
N THR A 50 8.35 -5.47 4.24
CA THR A 50 9.18 -5.10 5.41
C THR A 50 8.84 -3.69 5.90
N TRP A 51 8.67 -2.75 4.96
CA TRP A 51 8.24 -1.39 5.27
C TRP A 51 6.88 -1.36 5.97
N PHE A 52 5.90 -2.11 5.46
CA PHE A 52 4.56 -2.12 6.05
C PHE A 52 4.60 -2.62 7.50
N ASP A 53 5.36 -3.68 7.77
CA ASP A 53 5.49 -4.24 9.12
C ASP A 53 6.11 -3.20 10.09
N GLN A 54 7.10 -2.42 9.64
CA GLN A 54 7.68 -1.32 10.42
C GLN A 54 6.70 -0.15 10.61
N TRP A 55 5.99 0.23 9.55
CA TRP A 55 4.99 1.29 9.59
C TRP A 55 3.81 0.96 10.51
N LYS A 56 3.43 -0.33 10.56
CA LYS A 56 2.43 -0.85 11.50
C LYS A 56 2.97 -0.90 12.93
N GLY A 57 4.19 -1.39 13.14
CA GLY A 57 4.82 -1.51 14.46
C GLY A 57 5.12 -0.17 15.15
N GLY A 58 5.18 0.93 14.40
CA GLY A 58 5.24 2.29 14.96
C GLY A 58 3.91 2.80 15.54
N ARG A 59 2.83 2.01 15.45
CA ARG A 59 1.50 2.31 16.01
C ARG A 59 1.28 1.51 17.30
N ALA A 60 0.36 1.97 18.14
CA ALA A 60 -0.03 1.21 19.33
C ALA A 60 -0.52 -0.21 18.94
N GLU A 61 -0.22 -1.20 19.77
CA GLU A 61 -0.41 -2.64 19.49
C GLU A 61 -1.88 -2.99 19.15
N ASP A 62 -2.84 -2.22 19.67
CA ASP A 62 -4.29 -2.35 19.44
C ASP A 62 -4.88 -1.24 18.55
N ALA A 63 -4.05 -0.40 17.93
CA ALA A 63 -4.56 0.61 17.02
C ALA A 63 -5.23 -0.09 15.82
N PRO A 64 -6.43 0.37 15.41
CA PRO A 64 -7.05 -0.11 14.18
C PRO A 64 -6.06 -0.03 13.01
N LEU A 65 -6.16 -0.97 12.07
CA LEU A 65 -5.48 -0.82 10.80
C LEU A 65 -5.79 0.58 10.26
N ALA A 66 -4.76 1.26 9.77
CA ALA A 66 -4.89 2.61 9.26
C ALA A 66 -5.98 2.64 8.18
N SER A 67 -6.72 3.75 8.05
CA SER A 67 -7.64 3.93 6.92
C SER A 67 -6.90 3.78 5.59
N TRP A 68 -7.65 3.51 4.52
CA TRP A 68 -7.07 3.41 3.18
C TRP A 68 -6.25 4.66 2.83
N ALA A 69 -6.78 5.85 3.14
CA ALA A 69 -6.10 7.13 2.95
C ALA A 69 -4.76 7.22 3.70
N CYS A 70 -4.68 6.73 4.93
CA CYS A 70 -3.43 6.73 5.68
C CYS A 70 -2.40 5.78 5.07
N PHE A 71 -2.83 4.61 4.59
CA PHE A 71 -1.97 3.66 3.90
C PHE A 71 -1.43 4.24 2.60
N GLU A 72 -2.31 4.82 1.78
CA GLU A 72 -1.96 5.45 0.52
C GLU A 72 -0.91 6.55 0.69
N GLU A 73 -1.17 7.51 1.59
CA GLU A 73 -0.24 8.62 1.84
C GLU A 73 1.13 8.09 2.30
N ALA A 74 1.14 7.12 3.22
CA ALA A 74 2.37 6.56 3.74
C ALA A 74 3.15 5.77 2.67
N CYS A 75 2.45 4.99 1.84
CA CYS A 75 3.03 4.20 0.77
C CYS A 75 3.68 5.10 -0.28
N LEU A 76 2.91 6.08 -0.80
CA LEU A 76 3.41 7.04 -1.77
C LEU A 76 4.58 7.84 -1.18
N ARG A 77 4.47 8.36 0.05
CA ARG A 77 5.58 9.09 0.67
C ARG A 77 6.86 8.26 0.80
N CYS A 78 6.75 6.94 0.96
CA CYS A 78 7.90 6.04 1.13
C CYS A 78 8.54 5.64 -0.19
N PHE A 79 7.73 5.28 -1.19
CA PHE A 79 8.21 4.69 -2.45
C PHE A 79 8.22 5.66 -3.63
N PHE A 80 7.55 6.81 -3.51
CA PHE A 80 7.57 7.80 -4.57
C PHE A 80 8.98 8.38 -4.73
N PRO A 81 9.51 8.49 -5.96
CA PRO A 81 10.85 9.00 -6.21
C PRO A 81 11.01 10.40 -5.61
N ARG A 82 12.01 10.58 -4.74
CA ARG A 82 12.32 11.89 -4.14
C ARG A 82 12.78 12.93 -5.17
N GLU A 83 13.18 12.50 -6.35
CA GLU A 83 13.69 13.35 -7.44
C GLU A 83 12.59 14.18 -8.14
N LEU A 84 11.31 13.86 -7.90
CA LEU A 84 10.15 14.58 -8.43
C LEU A 84 9.43 15.40 -7.34
N LYS A 85 10.10 15.68 -6.22
CA LYS A 85 9.55 16.39 -5.06
C LYS A 85 10.15 17.78 -4.89
#